data_AF-A0A512C5C4-F1
#
_entry.id   AF-A0A512C5C4-F1
#
_cell.length_a   1.000
_cell.length_b   1.000
_cell.length_c   1.000
_cell.angle_alpha   90.00
_cell.angle_beta   90.00
_cell.angle_gamma   90.00
#
_symmetry.space_group_name_H-M   'P 1'
#
loop_
_entity.id
_entity.type
_entity.pdbx_description
1 polymer ?
#
loop_
_entity_poly.entity_id
_entity_poly.type
_entity_poly.pdbx_seq_one_letter_code
_entity_poly.pdbx_strand_id
1 'polypeptide(L)'
;MWTPTTRRQYSRDGLRYETDLTDAEWALIAPLLPEPRVRGRPRRWPTREILNAIFYVLRGGIAWRLLPSDLPPKSTVFRWFSLWRDSGLFETINHLLVMADRERVGREASPHRRRARQPECEDHRERRPARL
;
A
#
# COMPACT_ATOMS: atom_id res chain seq x y z
N MET A 1 -3.91 -25.71 34.62
CA MET A 1 -4.94 -26.43 33.82
C MET A 1 -5.76 -25.40 33.07
N TRP A 2 -5.89 -25.51 31.74
CA TRP A 2 -6.63 -24.55 30.92
C TRP A 2 -8.13 -24.80 31.01
N THR A 3 -8.87 -23.87 31.62
CA THR A 3 -10.33 -23.97 31.83
C THR A 3 -11.10 -23.27 30.71
N PRO A 4 -12.35 -23.66 30.41
CA PRO A 4 -13.20 -22.95 29.45
C PRO A 4 -13.31 -21.44 29.73
N THR A 5 -13.26 -21.06 31.01
CA THR A 5 -13.28 -19.67 31.48
C THR A 5 -11.99 -18.91 31.14
N THR A 6 -10.82 -19.52 31.37
CA THR A 6 -9.52 -18.92 30.95
C THR A 6 -9.42 -18.86 29.42
N ARG A 7 -10.01 -19.81 28.68
CA ARG A 7 -10.10 -19.75 27.21
C ARG A 7 -10.85 -18.52 26.69
N ARG A 8 -11.93 -18.09 27.37
CA ARG A 8 -12.65 -16.87 27.02
C ARG A 8 -11.90 -15.61 27.43
N GLN A 9 -11.25 -15.62 28.60
CA GLN A 9 -10.50 -14.48 29.11
C GLN A 9 -9.26 -14.16 28.26
N TYR A 10 -8.61 -15.18 27.71
CA TYR A 10 -7.48 -15.05 26.79
C TYR A 10 -7.88 -15.24 25.32
N SER A 11 -9.17 -15.29 25.01
CA SER A 11 -9.63 -15.25 23.61
C SER A 11 -9.25 -13.90 23.04
N ARG A 12 -8.40 -13.92 22.02
CA ARG A 12 -8.02 -12.75 21.23
C ARG A 12 -8.90 -12.62 19.98
N ASP A 13 -10.11 -13.19 20.01
CA ASP A 13 -11.05 -13.12 18.90
C ASP A 13 -11.43 -11.65 18.67
N GLY A 14 -10.81 -11.04 17.64
CA GLY A 14 -11.01 -9.65 17.28
C GLY A 14 -9.83 -8.70 17.58
N LEU A 15 -8.71 -9.20 18.12
CA LEU A 15 -7.47 -8.41 18.19
C LEU A 15 -6.89 -8.25 16.80
N ARG A 16 -7.13 -7.09 16.20
CA ARG A 16 -6.49 -6.63 14.98
C ARG A 16 -5.01 -6.42 15.26
N TYR A 17 -4.14 -6.85 14.36
CA TYR A 17 -2.76 -6.40 14.40
C TYR A 17 -2.72 -4.90 14.08
N GLU A 18 -1.74 -4.17 14.61
CA GLU A 18 -1.54 -2.75 14.26
C GLU A 18 -1.22 -2.54 12.76
N THR A 19 -0.89 -3.64 12.08
CA THR A 19 -0.65 -3.70 10.64
C THR A 19 -1.92 -3.96 9.81
N ASP A 20 -3.04 -4.27 10.46
CA ASP A 20 -4.30 -4.57 9.77
C ASP A 20 -4.92 -3.29 9.20
N LEU A 21 -5.58 -3.45 8.06
CA LEU A 21 -6.31 -2.35 7.43
C LEU A 21 -7.53 -1.95 8.24
N THR A 22 -7.66 -0.66 8.51
CA THR A 22 -8.92 -0.07 8.98
C THR A 22 -10.00 -0.22 7.91
N ASP A 23 -11.26 -0.10 8.32
CA ASP A 23 -12.39 -0.19 7.39
C ASP A 23 -12.37 0.96 6.35
N ALA A 24 -11.88 2.13 6.74
CA ALA A 24 -11.71 3.28 5.85
C ALA A 24 -10.60 3.04 4.81
N GLU A 25 -9.44 2.52 5.20
CA GLU A 25 -8.37 2.17 4.26
C GLU A 25 -8.79 1.02 3.34
N TRP A 26 -9.50 0.03 3.88
CA TRP A 26 -10.06 -1.06 3.08
C TRP A 26 -11.02 -0.56 2.00
N ALA A 27 -11.86 0.42 2.31
CA ALA A 27 -12.79 1.01 1.35
C ALA A 27 -12.06 1.68 0.16
N LEU A 28 -10.85 2.21 0.37
CA LEU A 28 -10.03 2.79 -0.70
C LEU A 28 -9.34 1.72 -1.55
N ILE A 29 -8.87 0.63 -0.92
CA ILE A 29 -8.09 -0.41 -1.59
C ILE A 29 -8.98 -1.43 -2.30
N ALA A 30 -10.10 -1.82 -1.70
CA ALA A 30 -10.95 -2.90 -2.20
C ALA A 30 -11.40 -2.74 -3.67
N PRO A 31 -11.78 -1.54 -4.15
CA PRO A 31 -12.17 -1.33 -5.56
C PRO A 31 -11.01 -1.48 -6.55
N LEU A 32 -9.77 -1.33 -6.09
CA LEU A 32 -8.57 -1.43 -6.93
C LEU A 32 -8.08 -2.87 -7.10
N LEU A 33 -8.65 -3.81 -6.33
CA LEU A 33 -8.28 -5.21 -6.38
C LEU A 33 -9.03 -5.93 -7.51
N PRO A 34 -8.39 -6.93 -8.15
CA PRO A 34 -9.03 -7.69 -9.21
C PRO A 34 -10.22 -8.45 -8.64
N GLU A 35 -11.32 -8.42 -9.41
CA GLU A 35 -12.56 -9.07 -9.02
C GLU A 35 -12.35 -10.56 -8.69
N PRO A 36 -13.11 -11.08 -7.71
CA PRO A 36 -13.16 -12.50 -7.47
C PRO A 36 -13.52 -13.25 -8.75
N ARG A 37 -12.79 -14.34 -9.03
CA ARG A 37 -13.13 -15.20 -10.19
C ARG A 37 -14.49 -15.83 -9.95
N VAL A 38 -15.43 -15.60 -10.87
CA VAL A 38 -16.80 -16.16 -10.83
C VAL A 38 -16.81 -17.68 -11.05
N ARG A 39 -15.79 -18.22 -11.73
CA ARG A 39 -15.67 -19.65 -12.05
C ARG A 39 -14.49 -20.30 -11.32
N GLY A 40 -14.68 -21.54 -10.89
CA GLY A 40 -13.68 -22.38 -10.23
C GLY A 40 -13.92 -22.57 -8.74
N ARG A 41 -12.94 -23.13 -8.03
CA ARG A 41 -13.04 -23.36 -6.59
C ARG A 41 -13.15 -22.02 -5.86
N PRO A 42 -14.18 -21.82 -5.00
CA PRO A 42 -14.34 -20.59 -4.26
C PRO A 42 -13.12 -20.35 -3.36
N ARG A 43 -12.77 -19.07 -3.19
CA ARG A 43 -11.67 -18.67 -2.30
C ARG A 43 -12.07 -18.99 -0.86
N ARG A 44 -11.23 -19.74 -0.15
CA ARG A 44 -11.44 -20.03 1.28
C ARG A 44 -11.24 -18.80 2.17
N TRP A 45 -10.36 -17.90 1.77
CA TRP A 45 -9.97 -16.73 2.55
C TRP A 45 -10.45 -15.44 1.89
N PRO A 46 -11.06 -14.52 2.64
CA PRO A 46 -11.43 -13.21 2.11
C PRO A 46 -10.18 -12.41 1.72
N THR A 47 -10.29 -11.58 0.68
CA THR A 47 -9.15 -10.84 0.14
C THR A 47 -8.53 -9.87 1.17
N ARG A 48 -9.35 -9.32 2.07
CA ARG A 48 -8.89 -8.45 3.16
C ARG A 48 -7.91 -9.15 4.09
N GLU A 49 -8.23 -10.37 4.52
CA GLU A 49 -7.36 -11.14 5.42
C GLU A 49 -6.04 -11.53 4.76
N ILE A 50 -6.07 -11.76 3.45
CA ILE A 50 -4.84 -11.98 2.67
C ILE A 50 -3.98 -10.71 2.69
N LEU A 51 -4.57 -9.53 2.49
CA LEU A 51 -3.85 -8.26 2.53
C LEU A 51 -3.33 -7.91 3.93
N ASN A 52 -4.14 -8.11 4.97
CA ASN A 52 -3.71 -7.96 6.36
C ASN A 52 -2.47 -8.82 6.65
N ALA A 53 -2.48 -10.09 6.22
CA ALA A 53 -1.34 -10.98 6.38
C ALA A 53 -0.10 -10.55 5.58
N ILE A 54 -0.28 -10.00 4.37
CA ILE A 54 0.82 -9.43 3.59
C ILE A 54 1.39 -8.21 4.33
N PHE A 55 0.56 -7.29 4.81
CA PHE A 55 1.01 -6.09 5.51
C PHE A 55 1.65 -6.39 6.85
N TYR A 56 1.18 -7.41 7.57
CA TYR A 56 1.84 -7.90 8.76
C TYR A 56 3.31 -8.25 8.47
N VAL A 57 3.55 -8.98 7.38
CA VAL A 57 4.91 -9.37 6.95
C VAL A 57 5.71 -8.16 6.47
N LEU A 58 5.15 -7.35 5.57
CA LEU A 58 5.88 -6.27 4.91
C LEU A 58 6.19 -5.10 5.86
N ARG A 59 5.24 -4.70 6.71
CA ARG A 59 5.41 -3.60 7.67
C ARG A 59 6.26 -4.04 8.86
N GLY A 60 6.12 -5.30 9.29
CA GLY A 60 6.95 -5.86 10.36
C GLY A 60 8.35 -6.28 9.91
N GLY A 61 8.61 -6.41 8.62
CA GLY A 61 9.90 -6.89 8.09
C GLY A 61 10.22 -8.33 8.50
N ILE A 62 9.21 -9.14 8.81
CA ILE A 62 9.39 -10.48 9.35
C ILE A 62 9.49 -11.53 8.24
N ALA A 63 10.06 -12.70 8.56
CA ALA A 63 10.07 -13.81 7.63
C ALA A 63 8.66 -14.41 7.45
N TRP A 64 8.27 -14.76 6.22
CA TRP A 64 6.99 -15.44 5.90
C TRP A 64 6.73 -16.72 6.71
N ARG A 65 7.79 -17.39 7.19
CA ARG A 65 7.69 -18.60 8.03
C ARG A 65 7.20 -18.30 9.45
N LEU A 66 7.32 -17.05 9.89
CA LEU A 66 6.91 -16.56 11.21
C LEU A 66 5.50 -15.95 11.19
N LEU A 67 4.76 -16.09 10.08
CA LEU A 67 3.38 -15.64 10.02
C LEU A 67 2.54 -16.35 11.11
N PRO A 68 1.83 -15.60 11.96
CA PRO A 68 0.93 -16.14 12.97
C PRO A 68 -0.10 -17.11 12.40
N SER A 69 -0.52 -18.09 13.21
CA SER A 69 -1.42 -19.17 12.76
C SER A 69 -2.90 -18.77 12.66
N ASP A 70 -3.26 -17.63 13.23
CA ASP A 70 -4.58 -16.99 13.12
C ASP A 70 -4.79 -16.28 11.77
N LEU A 71 -3.71 -15.93 11.07
CA LEU A 71 -3.75 -15.39 9.71
C LEU A 71 -3.85 -16.51 8.66
N PRO A 72 -4.26 -16.20 7.41
CA PRO A 72 -4.29 -17.18 6.34
C PRO A 72 -2.94 -17.91 6.17
N PRO A 73 -2.93 -19.20 5.77
CA PRO A 73 -1.70 -19.98 5.67
C PRO A 73 -0.64 -19.30 4.80
N LYS A 74 0.61 -19.27 5.28
CA LYS A 74 1.73 -18.61 4.60
C LYS A 74 1.86 -18.94 3.10
N SER A 75 1.58 -20.19 2.70
CA SER A 75 1.62 -20.62 1.30
C SER A 75 0.55 -19.93 0.45
N THR A 76 -0.64 -19.71 1.02
CA THR A 76 -1.74 -18.99 0.38
C THR A 76 -1.39 -17.52 0.25
N VAL A 77 -0.94 -16.90 1.34
CA VAL A 77 -0.56 -15.48 1.38
C VAL A 77 0.56 -15.19 0.39
N PHE A 78 1.63 -15.97 0.42
CA PHE A 78 2.78 -15.81 -0.47
C PHE A 78 2.41 -16.00 -1.95
N ARG A 79 1.51 -16.95 -2.26
CA ARG A 79 1.01 -17.15 -3.63
C ARG A 79 0.29 -15.92 -4.15
N TRP A 80 -0.58 -15.31 -3.33
CA TRP A 80 -1.30 -14.09 -3.71
C TRP A 80 -0.37 -12.89 -3.82
N PHE A 81 0.55 -12.73 -2.87
CA PHE A 81 1.58 -11.71 -2.92
C PHE A 81 2.38 -11.79 -4.23
N SER A 82 2.88 -12.99 -4.57
CA SER A 82 3.67 -13.18 -5.80
C SER A 82 2.84 -12.85 -7.04
N LEU A 83 1.58 -13.33 -7.10
CA LEU A 83 0.68 -13.05 -8.22
C LEU A 83 0.44 -11.55 -8.42
N TRP A 84 0.20 -10.81 -7.33
CA TRP A 84 -0.07 -9.37 -7.40
C TRP A 84 1.18 -8.53 -7.66
N ARG A 85 2.32 -8.94 -7.11
CA ARG A 85 3.62 -8.33 -7.42
C ARG A 85 3.94 -8.49 -8.89
N ASP A 86 3.83 -9.71 -9.41
CA ASP A 86 4.19 -10.00 -10.80
C ASP A 86 3.20 -9.36 -11.79
N SER A 87 1.97 -9.07 -11.37
CA SER A 87 1.00 -8.32 -12.18
C SER A 87 1.16 -6.80 -12.11
N GLY A 88 2.09 -6.25 -11.32
CA GLY A 88 2.25 -4.81 -11.14
C GLY A 88 1.12 -4.13 -10.35
N LEU A 89 0.35 -4.90 -9.57
CA LEU A 89 -0.84 -4.40 -8.89
C LEU A 89 -0.47 -3.44 -7.76
N PHE A 90 0.59 -3.73 -7.00
CA PHE A 90 1.01 -2.89 -5.89
C PHE A 90 1.50 -1.52 -6.38
N GLU A 91 2.22 -1.50 -7.50
CA GLU A 91 2.68 -0.29 -8.18
C GLU A 91 1.49 0.55 -8.65
N THR A 92 0.48 -0.09 -9.25
CA THR A 92 -0.74 0.57 -9.71
C THR A 92 -1.51 1.20 -8.54
N ILE A 93 -1.71 0.44 -7.45
CA ILE A 93 -2.39 0.95 -6.24
C ILE A 93 -1.60 2.11 -5.64
N ASN A 94 -0.28 1.97 -5.50
CA ASN A 94 0.55 3.03 -4.95
C ASN A 94 0.46 4.31 -5.80
N HIS A 95 0.52 4.18 -7.12
CA HIS A 95 0.41 5.32 -8.03
C HIS A 95 -0.93 6.05 -7.86
N LEU A 96 -2.05 5.32 -7.86
CA LEU A 96 -3.38 5.90 -7.70
C LEU A 96 -3.55 6.59 -6.35
N LEU A 97 -3.09 5.97 -5.25
CA LEU A 97 -3.17 6.56 -3.91
C LEU A 97 -2.30 7.82 -3.79
N VAL A 98 -1.11 7.84 -4.40
CA VAL A 98 -0.25 9.03 -4.44
C VAL A 98 -0.90 10.16 -5.24
N MET A 99 -1.52 9.86 -6.39
CA MET A 99 -2.25 10.88 -7.16
C MET A 99 -3.41 11.47 -6.35
N ALA A 100 -4.23 10.62 -5.72
CA ALA A 100 -5.34 11.06 -4.88
C ALA A 100 -4.89 11.91 -3.68
N ASP A 101 -3.79 11.53 -3.01
CA ASP A 101 -3.26 12.31 -1.91
C ASP A 101 -2.71 13.67 -2.37
N ARG A 102 -2.07 13.73 -3.55
CA ARG A 102 -1.58 14.99 -4.13
C ARG A 102 -2.72 15.97 -4.41
N GLU A 103 -3.80 15.50 -5.02
CA GLU A 103 -4.99 16.32 -5.25
C GLU A 103 -5.60 16.81 -3.94
N ARG A 104 -5.69 15.93 -2.93
CA ARG A 104 -6.18 16.26 -1.60
C ARG A 104 -5.39 17.39 -0.92
N VAL A 105 -4.08 17.46 -1.14
CA VAL A 105 -3.22 18.55 -0.62
C VAL A 105 -3.09 19.74 -1.58
N GLY A 106 -3.92 19.82 -2.63
CA GLY A 106 -3.95 20.93 -3.59
C GLY A 106 -2.78 20.94 -4.59
N ARG A 107 -2.10 19.81 -4.77
CA ARG A 107 -1.04 19.63 -5.76
C ARG A 107 -1.59 18.95 -7.00
N GLU A 108 -0.94 19.20 -8.14
CA GLU A 108 -1.26 18.48 -9.37
C GLU A 108 -1.00 16.97 -9.23
N ALA A 109 -1.96 16.18 -9.70
CA ALA A 109 -2.04 14.73 -9.49
C ALA A 109 -0.83 14.00 -10.07
N SER A 110 -0.50 14.26 -11.33
CA SER A 110 0.66 13.66 -11.98
C SER A 110 1.94 14.33 -11.46
N PRO A 111 2.92 13.56 -10.97
CA PRO A 111 4.25 14.07 -10.69
C PRO A 111 4.95 14.36 -12.03
N HIS A 112 4.70 15.51 -12.63
CA HIS A 112 5.53 15.96 -13.73
C HIS A 112 6.93 16.26 -13.18
N ARG A 113 7.98 15.88 -13.92
CA ARG A 113 9.34 16.33 -13.62
C ARG A 113 9.30 17.84 -13.56
N ARG A 114 9.54 18.43 -12.39
CA ARG A 114 9.63 19.89 -12.21
C ARG A 114 10.57 20.40 -13.31
N ARG A 115 10.07 21.17 -14.29
CA ARG A 115 10.95 21.87 -15.22
C ARG A 115 11.84 22.74 -14.33
N ALA A 116 13.15 22.53 -14.38
CA ALA A 116 14.08 23.45 -13.75
C ALA A 116 13.74 24.84 -14.27
N ARG A 117 13.53 25.81 -13.38
CA ARG A 117 13.45 27.21 -13.80
C ARG A 117 14.75 27.50 -14.52
N GLN A 118 14.69 27.80 -15.81
CA GLN A 118 15.84 28.33 -16.52
C GLN A 118 16.17 29.66 -15.83
N PRO A 119 17.42 29.90 -15.38
CA PRO A 119 17.80 31.25 -15.02
C PRO A 119 17.68 32.10 -16.29
N GLU A 120 16.90 33.17 -16.20
CA GLU A 120 16.85 34.19 -17.25
C GLU A 120 18.28 34.70 -17.45
N CYS A 121 18.87 34.42 -18.61
CA CYS A 121 20.14 35.01 -19.01
C CYS A 121 19.91 36.50 -19.21
N GLU A 122 20.13 37.28 -18.16
CA GLU A 122 20.07 38.73 -18.21
C GLU A 122 21.27 39.24 -19.04
N ASP A 123 20.95 39.72 -20.22
CA ASP A 123 21.83 40.23 -21.27
C ASP A 123 22.84 41.26 -20.71
N HIS A 124 24.11 40.88 -20.61
CA HIS A 124 25.22 41.76 -20.23
C HIS A 124 25.74 42.56 -21.44
N ARG A 125 24.84 43.13 -22.25
CA ARG A 125 25.15 44.19 -23.22
C ARG A 125 24.58 45.50 -22.75
N GLU A 126 25.29 46.17 -21.83
CA GLU A 126 25.42 47.63 -21.82
C GLU A 126 26.23 48.10 -20.61
N ARG A 127 27.55 48.18 -20.76
CA ARG A 127 28.36 49.16 -20.01
C ARG A 127 29.44 49.72 -20.92
N ARG A 128 29.05 50.68 -21.75
CA ARG A 128 29.97 51.65 -22.33
C ARG A 128 29.62 53.02 -21.76
N PRO A 129 30.43 53.61 -20.86
CA PRO A 129 30.46 55.05 -20.72
C PRO A 129 31.58 55.65 -21.56
N ALA A 130 31.30 56.85 -22.02
CA ALA A 130 32.06 57.63 -22.98
C ALA A 130 33.34 58.25 -22.39
N ARG A 131 34.17 58.72 -23.31
CA ARG A 131 35.40 59.50 -23.14
C ARG A 131 35.30 60.57 -22.03
N LEU A 132 36.43 60.81 -21.36
CA LEU A 132 37.18 62.08 -21.37
C LEU A 132 38.67 61.77 -21.20
#